data_AF-A0A6L9ZM95-F1
#
_entry.id   AF-A0A6L9ZM95-F1
#
_cell.length_a   1.000
_cell.length_b   1.000
_cell.length_c   1.000
_cell.angle_alpha   90.00
_cell.angle_beta   90.00
_cell.angle_gamma   90.00
#
_symmetry.space_group_name_H-M   'P 1'
#
loop_
_entity.id
_entity.type
_entity.pdbx_description
1 polymer ?
#
loop_
_entity_poly.entity_id
_entity_poly.type
_entity_poly.pdbx_seq_one_letter_code
_entity_poly.pdbx_strand_id
1 'polypeptide(L)' 'MPRPSVREYFDNSGYLDSGWQKSFTVEEIPQGKVKLKAWAFDTETGKAFLLNKIQILK' A
#
# COMPACT_ATOMS: atom_id res chain seq x y z
N MET A 1 -7.34 2.53 -6.74
CA MET A 1 -6.40 3.68 -6.75
C MET A 1 -5.61 3.58 -8.04
N PRO A 2 -5.52 4.66 -8.84
CA PRO A 2 -4.83 4.60 -10.13
C PRO A 2 -3.36 4.22 -9.99
N ARG A 3 -2.89 3.28 -10.83
CA ARG A 3 -1.51 2.77 -10.93
C ARG A 3 -1.05 2.74 -12.40
N PRO A 4 -0.83 3.89 -13.04
CA PRO A 4 -0.43 3.95 -14.45
C PRO A 4 0.85 3.15 -14.75
N SER A 5 1.82 3.17 -13.83
CA SER A 5 3.08 2.42 -13.97
C SER A 5 2.89 0.90 -13.98
N VAL A 6 1.88 0.38 -13.27
CA VAL A 6 1.57 -1.06 -13.26
C VAL A 6 0.88 -1.45 -14.58
N ARG A 7 -0.10 -0.64 -15.02
CA ARG A 7 -0.71 -0.78 -16.35
C ARG A 7 0.33 -0.81 -17.46
N GLU A 8 1.29 0.12 -17.43
CA GLU A 8 2.36 0.23 -18.45
C GLU A 8 3.33 -0.94 -18.40
N TYR A 9 3.74 -1.38 -17.21
CA TYR A 9 4.65 -2.50 -17.05
C TYR A 9 4.08 -3.82 -17.61
N PHE A 10 2.77 -4.05 -17.45
CA PHE A 10 2.08 -5.26 -17.89
C PHE A 10 1.34 -5.12 -19.22
N ASP A 11 1.36 -3.94 -19.86
CA ASP A 11 0.59 -3.59 -21.06
C ASP A 11 -0.88 -4.04 -20.99
N ASN A 12 -1.52 -3.80 -19.83
CA ASN A 12 -2.88 -4.27 -19.57
C ASN A 12 -3.70 -3.20 -18.87
N SER A 13 -4.72 -2.69 -19.57
CA SER A 13 -5.62 -1.64 -19.11
C SER A 13 -6.38 -2.01 -17.83
N GLY A 14 -6.63 -3.29 -17.60
CA GLY A 14 -7.26 -3.80 -16.37
C GLY A 14 -6.46 -3.50 -15.11
N TYR A 15 -5.15 -3.25 -15.22
CA TYR A 15 -4.32 -2.87 -14.08
C TYR A 15 -4.32 -1.37 -13.76
N LEU A 16 -5.05 -0.53 -14.51
CA LEU A 16 -5.10 0.91 -14.23
C LEU A 16 -5.55 1.21 -12.80
N ASP A 17 -6.55 0.48 -12.28
CA ASP A 17 -7.08 0.70 -10.93
C ASP A 17 -6.66 -0.36 -9.91
N SER A 18 -5.59 -1.10 -10.21
CA SER A 18 -5.06 -2.20 -9.37
C SER A 18 -4.48 -1.76 -8.01
N GLY A 19 -4.39 -0.46 -7.74
CA GLY A 19 -3.90 0.05 -6.46
C GLY A 19 -4.95 -0.02 -5.36
N TRP A 20 -4.50 -0.28 -4.14
CA TRP A 20 -5.30 -0.25 -2.92
C TRP A 20 -5.00 1.00 -2.09
N GLN A 21 -5.99 1.44 -1.31
CA GLN A 21 -5.85 2.51 -0.33
C GLN A 21 -6.63 2.10 0.92
N LYS A 22 -6.05 2.37 2.10
CA LYS A 22 -6.73 2.25 3.38
C LYS A 22 -6.56 3.54 4.15
N SER A 23 -7.68 4.12 4.59
CA SER A 23 -7.71 5.28 5.46
C SER A 23 -7.97 4.82 6.89
N PHE A 24 -7.45 5.59 7.85
CA PHE A 24 -7.73 5.43 9.27
C PHE A 24 -7.81 6.82 9.90
N THR A 25 -8.61 6.96 10.95
CA THR A 25 -8.71 8.20 11.73
C THR A 25 -7.63 8.23 12.82
N VAL A 26 -7.38 9.41 13.38
CA VAL A 26 -6.36 9.57 14.44
C VAL A 26 -6.77 8.80 15.71
N GLU A 27 -8.07 8.64 15.95
CA GLU A 27 -8.61 7.92 17.10
C GLU A 27 -8.35 6.41 17.02
N GLU A 28 -8.16 5.86 15.82
CA GLU A 28 -7.79 4.45 15.60
C GLU A 28 -6.31 4.18 15.90
N ILE A 29 -5.50 5.23 16.07
CA ILE A 29 -4.08 5.13 16.35
C ILE A 29 -3.85 5.22 17.86
N PRO A 30 -3.07 4.30 18.46
CA PRO A 30 -2.73 4.38 19.88
C PRO A 30 -2.11 5.72 20.27
N GLN A 31 -2.53 6.26 21.42
CA GLN A 31 -2.00 7.52 21.93
C GLN A 31 -0.51 7.42 22.26
N GLY A 32 0.23 8.50 22.00
CA GLY A 32 1.68 8.58 22.22
C GLY A 32 2.52 8.40 20.96
N LYS A 33 3.79 8.05 21.13
CA LYS A 33 4.72 7.87 20.00
C LYS A 33 4.51 6.51 19.35
N VAL A 34 3.90 6.51 18.17
CA VAL A 34 3.69 5.31 17.37
C VAL A 34 4.59 5.29 16.13
N LYS A 35 4.96 4.08 15.67
CA LYS A 35 5.64 3.88 14.40
C LYS A 35 4.76 3.03 13.48
N LEU A 36 4.26 3.65 12.42
CA LEU A 36 3.51 2.93 11.39
C LEU A 36 4.47 2.11 10.52
N LYS A 37 4.08 0.87 10.25
CA LYS A 37 4.74 -0.05 9.32
C LYS A 37 3.66 -0.71 8.47
N ALA A 38 3.97 -0.99 7.22
CA ALA A 38 3.08 -1.68 6.30
C ALA A 38 3.83 -2.81 5.61
N TRP A 39 3.12 -3.89 5.29
CA TRP A 39 3.66 -5.06 4.61
C TRP A 39 2.75 -5.46 3.46
N ALA A 40 3.34 -5.92 2.36
CA ALA A 40 2.63 -6.68 1.33
C ALA A 40 2.80 -8.17 1.63
N PHE A 41 1.69 -8.92 1.62
CA PHE A 41 1.70 -10.36 1.83
C PHE A 41 1.37 -11.07 0.51
N ASP A 42 2.21 -12.03 0.14
CA ASP A 42 2.01 -12.91 -1.00
C ASP A 42 1.41 -14.23 -0.49
N THR A 43 0.16 -14.51 -0.88
CA THR A 43 -0.57 -15.71 -0.44
C THR A 43 -0.11 -16.98 -1.14
N GLU A 44 0.53 -16.89 -2.30
CA GLU A 44 1.04 -18.06 -3.02
C GLU A 44 2.33 -18.56 -2.39
N THR A 45 3.25 -17.65 -2.05
CA THR A 45 4.54 -18.00 -1.45
C THR A 45 4.54 -17.97 0.08
N GLY A 46 3.50 -17.42 0.71
CA GLY A 46 3.41 -17.23 2.15
C GLY A 46 4.39 -16.20 2.72
N LYS A 47 4.93 -15.31 1.87
CA LYS A 47 5.97 -14.33 2.25
C LYS A 47 5.38 -12.95 2.50
N ALA A 48 5.95 -12.25 3.48
CA ALA A 48 5.65 -10.85 3.77
C ALA A 48 6.84 -9.95 3.40
N PHE A 49 6.58 -8.86 2.70
CA PHE A 49 7.55 -7.87 2.27
C PHE A 49 7.27 -6.53 2.93
N LEU A 50 8.23 -6.00 3.68
CA LEU A 50 8.10 -4.70 4.33
C LEU A 50 8.05 -3.59 3.28
N LEU A 51 7.03 -2.73 3.36
CA LEU A 51 6.94 -1.53 2.55
C LEU A 51 7.87 -0.47 3.16
N ASN A 52 8.94 -0.18 2.44
CA ASN A 52 10.07 0.65 2.86
C ASN A 52 9.95 2.13 2.46
N LYS A 53 8.87 2.52 1.76
CA LYS A 53 8.53 3.91 1.49
C LYS A 53 7.23 4.29 2.19
N ILE A 54 7.30 5.31 3.04
CA ILE A 54 6.16 6.04 3.57
C ILE A 54 6.23 7.43 2.95
N GLN A 55 5.18 7.85 2.25
CA GLN A 55 5.02 9.23 1.80
C GLN A 55 3.90 9.88 2.62
N ILE A 56 4.23 10.93 3.36
CA ILE A 56 3.25 11.78 4.02
C ILE A 56 2.82 12.81 2.97
N LEU A 57 1.58 12.72 2.50
CA LEU A 57 0.97 13.74 1.66
C LEU A 57 0.57 14.91 2.58
N LYS A 58 1.07 16.11 2.27
CA LYS A 58 0.70 17.36 2.97
C LYS A 58 -0.52 17.99 2.32
#